data_AF-A0A8T2TU33-F1
#
_entry.id   AF-A0A8T2TU33-F1
#
_cell.length_a   1.000
_cell.length_b   1.000
_cell.length_c   1.000
_cell.angle_alpha   90.00
_cell.angle_beta   90.00
_cell.angle_gamma   90.00
#
_symmetry.space_group_name_H-M   'P 1'
#
loop_
_entity.id
_entity.type
_entity.pdbx_description
1 polymer ?
#
loop_
_entity_poly.entity_id
_entity_poly.type
_entity_poly.pdbx_seq_one_letter_code
_entity_poly.pdbx_strand_id
1 'polypeptide(L)'
;MLDLWPSCKLISWEIDVILVDVPRDFFGLPKLEAPTTHGGVLQVCIGDALEPSASIDGGFAGIVINLFANGEILPQLQEPKTRLELKKKLKEGGRIMINCGGICVEKSDFLSEVDDGTWIWEDGGYAKEATLRAIAEVFPETLFRKMGSDNNNYMALTGPLLDLAAWAAVLPAKLQKGLTDWRSFYP
;
A
#
# COMPACT_ATOMS: atom_id res chain seq x y z
N MET A 1 -11.40 -7.92 -3.65
CA MET A 1 -10.56 -8.97 -3.04
C MET A 1 -11.40 -10.13 -2.53
N LEU A 2 -12.44 -9.86 -1.73
CA LEU A 2 -13.33 -10.89 -1.17
C LEU A 2 -14.09 -11.71 -2.23
N ASP A 3 -14.32 -11.18 -3.44
CA ASP A 3 -14.87 -11.99 -4.55
C ASP A 3 -13.94 -13.14 -4.99
N LEU A 4 -12.63 -12.95 -4.86
CA LEU A 4 -11.62 -13.93 -5.27
C LEU A 4 -11.15 -14.78 -4.08
N TRP A 5 -11.10 -14.19 -2.89
CA TRP A 5 -10.70 -14.85 -1.65
C TRP A 5 -11.77 -14.62 -0.57
N PRO A 6 -12.90 -15.34 -0.62
CA PRO A 6 -14.08 -15.04 0.20
C PRO A 6 -13.89 -15.34 1.68
N SER A 7 -12.88 -16.11 2.07
CA SER A 7 -12.54 -16.37 3.48
C SER A 7 -11.56 -15.36 4.08
N CYS A 8 -11.08 -14.39 3.28
CA CYS A 8 -10.06 -13.44 3.73
C CYS A 8 -10.65 -12.44 4.74
N LYS A 9 -9.93 -12.20 5.84
CA LYS A 9 -10.25 -11.16 6.81
C LYS A 9 -9.36 -9.96 6.53
N LEU A 10 -9.99 -8.82 6.25
CA LEU A 10 -9.32 -7.58 5.90
C LEU A 10 -9.63 -6.54 6.96
N ILE A 11 -8.63 -5.75 7.31
CA ILE A 11 -8.79 -4.58 8.16
C ILE A 11 -8.09 -3.44 7.44
N SER A 12 -8.79 -2.33 7.27
CA SER A 12 -8.27 -1.11 6.67
C SER A 12 -8.33 0.03 7.67
N TRP A 13 -7.31 0.88 7.65
CA TRP A 13 -7.31 2.16 8.35
C TRP A 13 -7.35 3.28 7.31
N GLU A 14 -8.29 4.21 7.50
CA GLU A 14 -8.42 5.44 6.72
C GLU A 14 -8.55 6.60 7.70
N ILE A 15 -7.77 7.66 7.50
CA ILE A 15 -7.75 8.82 8.40
C ILE A 15 -8.88 9.80 8.08
N ASP A 16 -9.27 9.89 6.80
CA ASP A 16 -10.32 10.78 6.34
C ASP A 16 -11.68 10.05 6.31
N VAL A 17 -12.57 10.45 7.21
CA VAL A 17 -13.92 9.89 7.32
C VAL A 17 -14.73 10.07 6.03
N ILE A 18 -14.51 11.14 5.26
CA ILE A 18 -15.22 11.38 4.00
C ILE A 18 -14.85 10.31 2.96
N LEU A 19 -13.59 9.91 2.94
CA LEU A 19 -13.10 8.83 2.05
C LEU A 19 -13.60 7.45 2.46
N VAL A 20 -14.27 7.32 3.61
CA VAL A 20 -14.99 6.10 4.00
C VAL A 20 -16.50 6.23 3.73
N ASP A 21 -17.11 7.36 4.10
CA ASP A 21 -18.55 7.56 3.97
C ASP A 21 -18.99 7.60 2.49
N VAL A 22 -18.22 8.26 1.62
CA VAL A 22 -18.53 8.30 0.18
C VAL A 22 -18.54 6.88 -0.43
N PRO A 23 -17.54 6.01 -0.21
CA PRO A 23 -17.63 4.62 -0.64
C PRO A 23 -18.74 3.78 0.00
N ARG A 24 -19.14 4.11 1.23
CA ARG A 24 -20.32 3.49 1.86
C ARG A 24 -21.59 3.81 1.09
N ASP A 25 -21.77 5.06 0.71
CA ASP A 25 -22.98 5.53 0.04
C ASP A 25 -23.01 5.18 -1.46
N PHE A 26 -21.85 5.23 -2.14
CA PHE A 26 -21.82 5.25 -3.61
C PHE A 26 -20.99 4.13 -4.26
N PHE A 27 -19.98 3.57 -3.57
CA PHE A 27 -19.04 2.60 -4.19
C PHE A 27 -19.22 1.16 -3.69
N GLY A 28 -20.28 0.89 -2.93
CA GLY A 28 -20.64 -0.46 -2.50
C GLY A 28 -19.75 -1.04 -1.40
N LEU A 29 -19.04 -0.19 -0.65
CA LEU A 29 -18.28 -0.60 0.54
C LEU A 29 -19.10 -1.43 1.55
N PRO A 30 -20.41 -1.19 1.79
CA PRO A 30 -21.15 -1.94 2.79
C PRO A 30 -21.27 -3.43 2.43
N LYS A 31 -21.16 -3.79 1.14
CA LYS A 31 -21.14 -5.20 0.71
C LYS A 31 -19.85 -5.92 1.12
N LEU A 32 -18.74 -5.18 1.25
CA LEU A 32 -17.46 -5.73 1.70
C LEU A 32 -17.39 -5.77 3.23
N GLU A 33 -18.06 -4.85 3.91
CA GLU A 33 -18.19 -4.83 5.38
C GLU A 33 -19.17 -5.89 5.90
N ALA A 34 -20.07 -6.38 5.05
CA ALA A 34 -20.89 -7.55 5.34
C ALA A 34 -20.07 -8.85 5.23
N PRO A 35 -20.13 -9.77 6.21
CA PRO A 35 -19.44 -11.05 6.12
C PRO A 35 -19.91 -11.88 4.92
N THR A 36 -18.96 -12.50 4.21
CA THR A 36 -19.28 -13.48 3.18
C THR A 36 -19.77 -14.79 3.82
N THR A 37 -20.32 -15.68 2.99
CA THR A 37 -20.68 -17.05 3.41
C THR A 37 -19.48 -17.90 3.88
N HIS A 38 -18.26 -17.47 3.57
CA HIS A 38 -17.02 -18.15 3.98
C HIS A 38 -16.32 -17.43 5.16
N GLY A 39 -16.99 -16.45 5.77
CA GLY A 39 -16.51 -15.72 6.95
C GLY A 39 -15.44 -14.65 6.69
N GLY A 40 -15.15 -14.35 5.42
CA GLY A 40 -14.33 -13.19 5.07
C GLY A 40 -15.13 -11.90 5.19
N VAL A 41 -14.44 -10.80 5.50
CA VAL A 41 -15.05 -9.51 5.81
C VAL A 41 -14.00 -8.42 5.71
N LEU A 42 -14.41 -7.20 5.37
CA LEU A 42 -13.61 -5.99 5.53
C LEU A 42 -14.07 -5.22 6.77
N GLN A 43 -13.17 -4.97 7.70
CA GLN A 43 -13.39 -4.04 8.80
C GLN A 43 -12.70 -2.72 8.49
N VAL A 44 -13.45 -1.61 8.52
CA VAL A 44 -12.90 -0.27 8.31
C VAL A 44 -12.75 0.43 9.66
N CYS A 45 -11.53 0.88 9.96
CA CYS A 45 -11.18 1.67 11.12
C CYS A 45 -10.89 3.11 10.69
N ILE A 46 -11.45 4.09 11.41
CA ILE A 46 -11.10 5.50 11.21
C ILE A 46 -9.93 5.86 12.12
N GLY A 47 -8.82 6.32 11.54
CA GLY A 47 -7.64 6.75 12.29
C GLY A 47 -6.33 6.56 11.52
N ASP A 48 -5.24 6.98 12.16
CA ASP A 48 -3.90 6.87 11.59
C ASP A 48 -3.41 5.41 11.58
N ALA A 49 -3.15 4.89 10.38
CA ALA A 49 -2.66 3.53 10.15
C ALA A 49 -1.24 3.27 10.71
N LEU A 50 -0.45 4.34 10.91
CA LEU A 50 0.91 4.27 11.45
C LEU A 50 0.95 4.25 12.98
N GLU A 51 -0.16 4.55 13.66
CA GLU A 51 -0.23 4.45 15.12
C GLU A 51 0.00 3.01 15.62
N PRO A 52 0.55 2.83 16.83
CA PRO A 52 0.69 1.52 17.44
C PRO A 52 -0.65 0.77 17.61
N SER A 53 -1.72 1.53 17.84
CA SER A 53 -3.11 1.04 18.00
C SER A 53 -3.65 0.37 16.74
N ALA A 54 -3.12 0.71 15.55
CA ALA A 54 -3.47 0.09 14.27
C ALA A 54 -2.78 -1.26 14.11
N SER A 55 -3.15 -2.22 14.96
CA SER A 55 -2.60 -3.56 15.04
C SER A 55 -3.67 -4.58 15.45
N ILE A 56 -3.36 -5.87 15.32
CA ILE A 56 -4.20 -6.97 15.79
C ILE A 56 -3.37 -7.98 16.57
N ASP A 57 -4.05 -8.70 17.46
CA ASP A 57 -3.46 -9.86 18.13
C ASP A 57 -2.99 -10.90 17.11
N GLY A 58 -1.74 -11.34 17.25
CA GLY A 58 -1.12 -12.32 16.36
C GLY A 58 -0.54 -11.75 15.05
N GLY A 59 -0.77 -10.48 14.73
CA GLY A 59 -0.17 -9.78 13.59
C GLY A 59 -0.73 -10.15 12.21
N PHE A 60 -0.33 -9.37 11.21
CA PHE A 60 -0.84 -9.47 9.84
C PHE A 60 -0.02 -10.43 8.96
N ALA A 61 -0.71 -11.19 8.10
CA ALA A 61 -0.08 -11.97 7.03
C ALA A 61 0.51 -11.11 5.91
N GLY A 62 -0.12 -9.97 5.67
CA GLY A 62 0.29 -9.02 4.67
C GLY A 62 -0.21 -7.65 5.08
N ILE A 63 0.61 -6.62 4.87
CA ILE A 63 0.22 -5.23 5.02
C ILE A 63 0.35 -4.57 3.64
N VAL A 64 -0.70 -3.87 3.22
CA VAL A 64 -0.67 -3.07 1.99
C VAL A 64 -0.73 -1.61 2.40
N ILE A 65 0.30 -0.85 2.03
CA ILE A 65 0.44 0.57 2.36
C ILE A 65 0.24 1.37 1.07
N ASN A 66 -0.82 2.17 1.05
CA ASN A 66 -1.13 3.11 -0.03
C ASN A 66 -1.48 4.47 0.60
N LEU A 67 -0.53 5.02 1.35
CA LEU A 67 -0.71 6.23 2.15
C LEU A 67 -0.03 7.42 1.46
N PHE A 68 -0.80 8.46 1.20
CA PHE A 68 -0.33 9.68 0.56
C PHE A 68 -0.91 10.91 1.27
N ALA A 69 -0.14 11.99 1.31
CA ALA A 69 -0.61 13.30 1.73
C ALA A 69 -0.06 14.33 0.74
N ASN A 70 -0.89 15.27 0.29
CA ASN A 70 -0.51 16.32 -0.67
C ASN A 70 0.17 15.76 -1.94
N GLY A 71 -0.34 14.63 -2.46
CA GLY A 71 0.21 13.97 -3.65
C GLY A 71 1.51 13.20 -3.41
N GLU A 72 2.04 13.18 -2.19
CA GLU A 72 3.34 12.56 -1.85
C GLU A 72 3.20 11.36 -0.92
N ILE A 73 4.15 10.44 -1.04
CA ILE A 73 4.32 9.39 -0.04
C ILE A 73 4.67 9.98 1.31
N LEU A 74 4.09 9.44 2.38
CA LEU A 74 4.34 9.90 3.74
C LEU A 74 5.82 9.78 4.14
N PRO A 75 6.51 10.88 4.50
CA PRO A 75 7.90 10.86 4.96
C PRO A 75 8.13 9.93 6.17
N GLN A 76 7.10 9.74 7.00
CA GLN A 76 7.10 8.83 8.13
C GLN A 76 7.47 7.40 7.74
N LEU A 77 7.20 6.97 6.50
CA LEU A 77 7.57 5.64 6.00
C LEU A 77 9.09 5.49 5.81
N GLN A 78 9.83 6.59 5.74
CA GLN A 78 11.29 6.60 5.65
C GLN A 78 11.94 6.58 7.05
N GLU A 79 11.19 6.89 8.11
CA GLU A 79 11.70 6.91 9.47
C GLU A 79 11.98 5.48 9.99
N PRO A 80 13.18 5.21 10.56
CA PRO A 80 13.54 3.90 11.07
C PRO A 80 12.53 3.34 12.09
N LYS A 81 12.03 4.20 12.99
CA LYS A 81 11.08 3.80 14.04
C LYS A 81 9.79 3.26 13.43
N THR A 82 9.18 4.00 12.49
CA THR A 82 7.95 3.60 11.81
C THR A 82 8.12 2.26 11.09
N ARG A 83 9.22 2.08 10.37
CA ARG A 83 9.52 0.83 9.64
C ARG A 83 9.66 -0.37 10.58
N LEU A 84 10.31 -0.18 11.73
CA LEU A 84 10.45 -1.22 12.75
C LEU A 84 9.10 -1.56 13.40
N GLU A 85 8.25 -0.56 13.68
CA GLU A 85 6.90 -0.80 14.19
C GLU A 85 6.02 -1.53 13.17
N LEU A 86 6.07 -1.14 11.88
CA LEU A 86 5.40 -1.87 10.80
C LEU A 86 5.84 -3.33 10.72
N LYS A 87 7.15 -3.60 10.89
CA LYS A 87 7.67 -4.97 10.93
C LYS A 87 7.12 -5.77 12.11
N LYS A 88 6.97 -5.16 13.29
CA LYS A 88 6.39 -5.81 14.48
C LYS A 88 4.91 -6.15 14.31
N LYS A 89 4.19 -5.44 13.45
CA LYS A 89 2.77 -5.71 13.14
C LYS A 89 2.58 -6.96 12.26
N LEU A 90 3.64 -7.53 11.67
CA LEU A 90 3.56 -8.74 10.85
C LEU A 90 3.65 -10.00 11.72
N LYS A 91 2.95 -11.07 11.30
CA LYS A 91 3.29 -12.42 11.76
C LYS A 91 4.56 -12.91 11.09
N GLU A 92 5.11 -14.01 11.60
CA GLU A 92 6.24 -14.70 10.96
C GLU A 92 5.91 -15.04 9.50
N GLY A 93 6.85 -14.71 8.59
CA GLY A 93 6.68 -14.86 7.15
C GLY A 93 5.74 -13.85 6.49
N GLY A 94 5.20 -12.88 7.24
CA GLY A 94 4.37 -11.81 6.69
C GLY A 94 5.16 -10.85 5.79
N ARG A 95 4.47 -10.19 4.85
CA ARG A 95 5.08 -9.27 3.88
C ARG A 95 4.41 -7.89 3.89
N ILE A 96 5.13 -6.86 3.48
CA ILE A 96 4.60 -5.51 3.27
C ILE A 96 4.71 -5.17 1.79
N MET A 97 3.61 -4.71 1.21
CA MET A 97 3.57 -4.11 -0.11
C MET A 97 3.30 -2.62 0.04
N ILE A 98 4.09 -1.77 -0.60
CA ILE A 98 4.04 -0.32 -0.43
C ILE A 98 3.97 0.33 -1.80
N ASN A 99 3.00 1.20 -2.03
CA ASN A 99 3.05 2.12 -3.15
C ASN A 99 4.05 3.23 -2.81
N CYS A 100 5.14 3.31 -3.57
CA CYS A 100 6.24 4.24 -3.37
C CYS A 100 6.02 5.60 -4.06
N GLY A 101 4.86 5.81 -4.67
CA GLY A 101 4.59 6.97 -5.51
C GLY A 101 5.32 6.89 -6.85
N GLY A 102 5.19 7.96 -7.63
CA GLY A 102 5.82 8.08 -8.94
C GLY A 102 6.91 9.12 -9.03
N ILE A 103 7.50 9.24 -10.22
CA ILE A 103 8.57 10.22 -10.51
C ILE A 103 8.09 11.68 -10.54
N CYS A 104 6.77 11.91 -10.49
CA CYS A 104 6.17 13.25 -10.50
C CYS A 104 5.18 13.34 -9.36
N VAL A 105 5.26 14.43 -8.60
CA VAL A 105 4.32 14.78 -7.54
C VAL A 105 3.50 15.98 -8.01
N GLU A 106 2.17 15.85 -7.97
CA GLU A 106 1.24 16.97 -8.11
C GLU A 106 0.99 17.58 -6.74
N LYS A 107 1.49 18.81 -6.51
CA LYS A 107 1.19 19.60 -5.31
C LYS A 107 0.30 20.78 -5.67
N SER A 108 -0.71 21.02 -4.85
CA SER A 108 -1.46 22.28 -4.88
C SER A 108 -0.52 23.42 -4.48
N ASP A 109 -0.58 24.55 -5.17
CA ASP A 109 0.21 25.73 -4.80
C ASP A 109 -0.27 26.30 -3.45
N PHE A 110 0.47 26.01 -2.37
CA PHE A 110 0.17 26.49 -1.02
C PHE A 110 0.26 28.02 -0.89
N LEU A 111 0.78 28.73 -1.90
CA LEU A 111 0.80 30.20 -1.95
C LEU A 111 -0.52 30.79 -2.49
N SER A 112 -1.39 29.96 -3.07
CA SER A 112 -2.71 30.37 -3.50
C SER A 112 -3.73 30.07 -2.38
N GLU A 113 -4.37 31.10 -1.84
CA GLU A 113 -5.51 30.95 -0.91
C GLU A 113 -6.78 30.42 -1.62
N VAL A 114 -6.70 30.22 -2.93
CA VAL A 114 -7.79 29.81 -3.81
C VAL A 114 -7.30 28.61 -4.61
N ASP A 115 -8.01 27.49 -4.54
CA ASP A 115 -7.81 26.38 -5.47
C ASP A 115 -8.20 26.84 -6.88
N ASP A 116 -7.23 27.44 -7.60
CA ASP A 116 -7.38 27.93 -8.96
C ASP A 116 -7.00 26.87 -10.01
N GLY A 117 -6.72 25.65 -9.57
CA GLY A 117 -6.26 24.54 -10.40
C GLY A 117 -4.81 24.68 -10.86
N THR A 118 -3.99 25.55 -10.26
CA THR A 118 -2.54 25.58 -10.50
C THR A 118 -1.81 24.50 -9.69
N TRP A 119 -1.12 23.62 -10.41
CA TRP A 119 -0.35 22.52 -9.85
C TRP A 119 1.14 22.75 -10.09
N ILE A 120 1.94 22.59 -9.04
CA ILE A 120 3.40 22.55 -9.13
C ILE A 120 3.88 21.11 -9.18
N TRP A 121 4.89 20.87 -10.01
CA TRP A 121 5.46 19.54 -10.25
C TRP A 121 6.84 19.44 -9.60
N GLU A 122 7.00 18.47 -8.70
CA GLU A 122 8.29 18.15 -8.08
C GLU A 122 8.78 16.75 -8.48
N ASP A 123 10.10 16.53 -8.37
CA ASP A 123 10.73 15.23 -8.62
C ASP A 123 10.38 14.23 -7.52
N GLY A 124 9.32 13.46 -7.74
CA GLY A 124 8.91 12.36 -6.87
C GLY A 124 9.89 11.17 -6.90
N GLY A 125 10.83 11.14 -7.84
CA GLY A 125 11.84 10.10 -7.97
C GLY A 125 12.73 9.99 -6.73
N TYR A 126 13.05 11.12 -6.11
CA TYR A 126 13.80 11.16 -4.86
C TYR A 126 13.03 10.49 -3.71
N ALA A 127 11.78 10.87 -3.49
CA ALA A 127 10.95 10.30 -2.42
C ALA A 127 10.72 8.79 -2.61
N LYS A 128 10.49 8.36 -3.86
CA LYS A 128 10.42 6.94 -4.25
C LYS A 128 11.69 6.19 -3.87
N GLU A 129 12.87 6.74 -4.20
CA GLU A 129 14.16 6.08 -3.99
C GLU A 129 14.52 6.03 -2.50
N ALA A 130 14.29 7.13 -1.78
CA ALA A 130 14.45 7.20 -0.34
C ALA A 130 13.58 6.16 0.37
N THR A 131 12.32 6.00 -0.06
CA THR A 131 11.42 4.97 0.49
C THR A 131 11.92 3.56 0.22
N LEU A 132 12.37 3.24 -1.01
CA LEU A 132 12.90 1.92 -1.34
C LEU A 132 14.15 1.57 -0.49
N ARG A 133 15.08 2.53 -0.37
CA ARG A 133 16.28 2.38 0.48
C ARG A 133 15.90 2.16 1.93
N ALA A 134 15.00 2.99 2.45
CA ALA A 134 14.52 2.87 3.81
C ALA A 134 13.88 1.48 4.06
N ILE A 135 13.03 0.99 3.17
CA ILE A 135 12.42 -0.34 3.37
C ILE A 135 13.48 -1.45 3.32
N ALA A 136 14.45 -1.36 2.42
CA ALA A 136 15.53 -2.33 2.28
C ALA A 136 16.45 -2.42 3.51
N GLU A 137 16.63 -1.33 4.28
CA GLU A 137 17.40 -1.35 5.53
C GLU A 137 16.78 -2.26 6.61
N VAL A 138 15.45 -2.38 6.64
CA VAL A 138 14.72 -3.19 7.65
C VAL A 138 14.36 -4.58 7.10
N PHE A 139 14.20 -4.67 5.78
CA PHE A 139 13.89 -5.88 5.02
C PHE A 139 14.93 -6.07 3.91
N PRO A 140 16.07 -6.73 4.21
CA PRO A 140 17.19 -6.86 3.26
C PRO A 140 16.79 -7.47 1.92
N GLU A 141 15.83 -8.39 1.93
CA GLU A 141 15.14 -8.82 0.72
C GLU A 141 13.98 -7.86 0.46
N THR A 142 14.15 -6.99 -0.53
CA THR A 142 13.09 -6.09 -1.00
C THR A 142 13.01 -6.20 -2.52
N LEU A 143 11.79 -6.32 -3.02
CA LEU A 143 11.49 -6.30 -4.44
C LEU A 143 10.88 -4.95 -4.81
N PHE A 144 11.04 -4.55 -6.06
CA PHE A 144 10.37 -3.39 -6.61
C PHE A 144 9.82 -3.65 -8.01
N ARG A 145 8.80 -2.88 -8.40
CA ARG A 145 8.13 -2.97 -9.70
C ARG A 145 7.59 -1.60 -10.12
N LYS A 146 7.69 -1.27 -11.41
CA LYS A 146 6.94 -0.16 -12.04
C LYS A 146 5.54 -0.63 -12.46
N MET A 147 4.50 0.17 -12.20
CA MET A 147 3.10 -0.23 -12.41
C MET A 147 2.59 -0.02 -13.85
N GLY A 148 3.26 -0.63 -14.83
CA GLY A 148 2.93 -0.49 -16.26
C GLY A 148 3.88 0.48 -16.99
N SER A 149 3.77 0.54 -18.32
CA SER A 149 4.64 1.38 -19.16
C SER A 149 4.42 2.88 -18.92
N ASP A 150 3.15 3.27 -18.85
CA ASP A 150 2.71 4.67 -18.86
C ASP A 150 2.39 5.20 -17.46
N ASN A 151 2.50 4.34 -16.44
CA ASN A 151 2.29 4.71 -15.04
C ASN A 151 3.61 5.07 -14.39
N ASN A 152 3.66 6.18 -13.68
CA ASN A 152 4.86 6.59 -12.97
C ASN A 152 5.02 5.91 -11.61
N ASN A 153 4.01 5.22 -11.08
CA ASN A 153 4.05 4.62 -9.75
C ASN A 153 4.93 3.37 -9.67
N TYR A 154 5.64 3.28 -8.56
CA TYR A 154 6.44 2.13 -8.19
C TYR A 154 5.86 1.45 -6.95
N MET A 155 5.99 0.13 -6.89
CA MET A 155 5.63 -0.67 -5.73
C MET A 155 6.89 -1.28 -5.15
N ALA A 156 7.00 -1.31 -3.82
CA ALA A 156 7.91 -2.15 -3.08
C ALA A 156 7.17 -3.38 -2.51
N LEU A 157 7.87 -4.50 -2.39
CA LEU A 157 7.38 -5.71 -1.72
C LEU A 157 8.52 -6.34 -0.90
N THR A 158 8.39 -6.38 0.42
CA THR A 158 9.41 -6.95 1.32
C THR A 158 9.44 -8.47 1.23
N GLY A 159 10.57 -9.12 1.45
CA GLY A 159 10.77 -10.58 1.40
C GLY A 159 11.38 -11.09 0.09
N PRO A 160 11.66 -12.41 -0.01
CA PRO A 160 12.34 -13.02 -1.15
C PRO A 160 11.56 -12.88 -2.46
N LEU A 161 12.27 -13.10 -3.58
CA LEU A 161 11.67 -13.23 -4.90
C LEU A 161 10.63 -14.37 -4.90
N LEU A 162 9.50 -14.11 -5.55
CA LEU A 162 8.39 -15.04 -5.64
C LEU A 162 8.74 -16.20 -6.57
N ASP A 163 8.32 -17.42 -6.22
CA ASP A 163 8.19 -18.49 -7.20
C ASP A 163 7.07 -18.12 -8.17
N LEU A 164 7.47 -17.56 -9.31
CA LEU A 164 6.56 -17.05 -10.32
C LEU A 164 5.67 -18.15 -10.91
N ALA A 165 6.17 -19.38 -11.01
CA ALA A 165 5.41 -20.50 -11.55
C ALA A 165 4.33 -20.94 -10.54
N ALA A 166 4.69 -21.07 -9.27
CA ALA A 166 3.74 -21.39 -8.21
C ALA A 166 2.65 -20.31 -8.08
N TRP A 167 3.02 -19.03 -8.18
CA TRP A 167 2.07 -17.92 -8.13
C TRP A 167 1.14 -17.87 -9.34
N ALA A 168 1.68 -18.04 -10.55
CA ALA A 168 0.88 -18.08 -11.77
C ALA A 168 -0.15 -19.22 -11.74
N ALA A 169 0.17 -20.36 -11.13
CA ALA A 169 -0.73 -21.50 -11.03
C ALA A 169 -1.97 -21.25 -10.15
N VAL A 170 -1.89 -20.34 -9.17
CA VAL A 170 -2.98 -20.05 -8.22
C VAL A 170 -3.65 -18.70 -8.43
N LEU A 171 -3.03 -17.78 -9.18
CA LEU A 171 -3.60 -16.48 -9.48
C LEU A 171 -4.59 -16.55 -10.64
N PRO A 172 -5.79 -15.95 -10.50
CA PRO A 172 -6.70 -15.75 -11.64
C PRO A 172 -5.98 -15.06 -12.79
N ALA A 173 -6.24 -15.46 -14.04
CA ALA A 173 -5.55 -14.95 -15.22
C ALA A 173 -5.49 -13.41 -15.29
N LYS A 174 -6.57 -12.73 -14.89
CA LYS A 174 -6.66 -11.26 -14.83
C LYS A 174 -5.65 -10.59 -13.89
N LEU A 175 -5.12 -11.31 -12.90
CA LEU A 175 -4.13 -10.83 -11.92
C LEU A 175 -2.70 -11.26 -12.24
N GLN A 176 -2.47 -12.08 -13.27
CA GLN A 176 -1.13 -12.52 -13.65
C GLN A 176 -0.31 -11.42 -14.35
N LYS A 177 -0.97 -10.35 -14.80
CA LYS A 177 -0.31 -9.24 -15.51
C LYS A 177 0.75 -8.56 -14.63
N GLY A 178 1.98 -8.62 -15.11
CA GLY A 178 3.17 -8.03 -14.47
C GLY A 178 3.71 -8.79 -13.27
N LEU A 179 3.33 -10.07 -13.12
CA LEU A 179 3.96 -10.99 -12.18
C LEU A 179 5.48 -11.11 -12.44
N THR A 180 5.89 -11.04 -13.71
CA THR A 180 7.30 -11.11 -14.13
C THR A 180 8.05 -9.78 -14.04
N ASP A 181 7.41 -8.70 -13.57
CA ASP A 181 8.00 -7.36 -13.56
C ASP A 181 8.71 -7.02 -12.24
N TRP A 182 8.56 -7.88 -11.22
CA TRP A 182 9.25 -7.72 -9.93
C TRP A 182 10.76 -7.96 -10.09
N ARG A 183 11.55 -7.09 -9.47
CA ARG A 183 13.02 -7.15 -9.46
C ARG A 183 13.53 -6.98 -8.05
N SER A 184 14.63 -7.65 -7.70
CA SER A 184 15.32 -7.39 -6.45
C SER A 184 15.84 -5.96 -6.42
N PHE A 185 15.61 -5.27 -5.32
CA PHE A 185 16.19 -3.97 -5.04
C PHE A 185 17.53 -4.16 -4.31
N TYR A 186 18.57 -3.53 -4.81
CA TYR A 186 19.90 -3.50 -4.20
C TYR A 186 20.21 -2.03 -3.86
N PRO A 187 20.30 -1.67 -2.58
CA PRO A 187 20.51 -0.28 -2.13
C PRO A 187 21.87 0.30 -2.53
#